data_AF-A0A423X330-F1
#
_entry.id   AF-A0A423X330-F1
#
_cell.length_a   1.000
_cell.length_b   1.000
_cell.length_c   1.000
_cell.angle_alpha   90.00
_cell.angle_beta   90.00
_cell.angle_gamma   90.00
#
_symmetry.space_group_name_H-M   'P 1'
#
loop_
_entity.id
_entity.type
_entity.pdbx_description
1 polymer ?
#
loop_
_entity_poly.entity_id
_entity_poly.type
_entity_poly.pdbx_seq_one_letter_code
_entity_poly.pdbx_strand_id
1 'polypeptide(L)'
;MPPRLPTQSLQLCCAELSSSSSSVATAAASPLERALLSSQLLTSPSSSRSFSTTASRERRTAPLAKQRMQEWLKKNGKGLKVHTPGQVNYLGGEKGSRLRPFPSNPAFISQPVLSEEAREMIWHKVMVNWEGIKAVSAELGVDQRRVAAVVRMKEVEKDWQKNGIKLAKPYSRAVLEMVPTHSYPEDKPKQALEPINEIHVHSYTMQQLFVPASESREFTREDAARAFHHTLLSPDKRIPHPELVQMERRIKEGMKEKESWNVFKDEAKASEQARDALVAAKAELEQKNTMTVATDRFEFRIKTISADDVGKHGRARGGVGWRYGIPYEDRKKNQVKIPTRID
;
A
#
# COMPACT_ATOMS: atom_id res chain seq x y z
N MET A 1 22.43 32.16 -0.93
CA MET A 1 21.36 31.82 0.04
C MET A 1 20.04 32.33 -0.53
N PRO A 2 19.07 31.47 -0.86
CA PRO A 2 17.77 31.93 -1.32
C PRO A 2 16.82 32.24 -0.14
N PRO A 3 15.88 33.19 -0.29
CA PRO A 3 15.01 33.65 0.80
C PRO A 3 13.89 32.64 1.11
N ARG A 4 13.56 32.53 2.40
CA ARG A 4 12.51 31.66 2.96
C ARG A 4 11.14 32.28 2.73
N LEU A 5 10.24 31.52 2.10
CA LEU A 5 8.81 31.86 2.00
C LEU A 5 8.07 31.46 3.29
N PRO A 6 7.09 32.25 3.75
CA PRO A 6 6.33 31.97 4.98
C PRO A 6 5.29 30.86 4.76
N THR A 7 5.31 29.87 5.66
CA THR A 7 4.31 28.79 5.74
C THR A 7 3.00 29.33 6.30
N GLN A 8 1.93 29.30 5.50
CA GLN A 8 0.57 29.54 5.97
C GLN A 8 0.03 28.28 6.67
N SER A 9 -0.39 28.42 7.91
CA SER A 9 -1.07 27.37 8.67
C SER A 9 -2.55 27.31 8.27
N LEU A 10 -2.97 26.18 7.70
CA LEU A 10 -4.39 25.88 7.53
C LEU A 10 -4.95 25.39 8.88
N GLN A 11 -5.66 26.28 9.58
CA GLN A 11 -6.51 25.92 10.71
C GLN A 11 -7.78 25.24 10.18
N LEU A 12 -8.05 24.02 10.64
CA LEU A 12 -9.34 23.36 10.52
C LEU A 12 -10.36 24.12 11.38
N CYS A 13 -11.38 24.71 10.73
CA CYS A 13 -12.57 25.20 11.40
C CYS A 13 -13.54 24.03 11.65
N CYS A 14 -13.63 23.60 12.91
CA CYS A 14 -14.78 22.83 13.40
C CYS A 14 -15.88 23.82 13.78
N ALA A 15 -17.03 23.72 13.13
CA ALA A 15 -18.23 24.47 13.51
C ALA A 15 -18.97 23.68 14.59
N GLU A 16 -18.90 24.14 15.84
CA GLU A 16 -19.84 23.74 16.90
C GLU A 16 -20.82 24.87 17.17
N LEU A 17 -22.09 24.49 17.19
CA LEU A 17 -23.25 25.33 17.39
C LEU A 17 -23.40 25.71 18.87
N SER A 18 -23.19 26.99 19.13
CA SER A 18 -23.89 27.87 20.09
C SER A 18 -24.85 27.20 21.10
N SER A 19 -24.50 27.29 22.39
CA SER A 19 -25.47 27.40 23.48
C SER A 19 -25.09 28.58 24.38
N SER A 20 -26.06 29.47 24.57
CA SER A 20 -25.89 30.77 25.20
C SER A 20 -25.93 30.69 26.73
N SER A 21 -24.87 31.25 27.31
CA SER A 21 -24.73 31.94 28.59
C SER A 21 -25.98 32.26 29.42
N SER A 22 -25.91 31.92 30.71
CA SER A 22 -26.45 32.74 31.81
C SER A 22 -25.57 32.67 33.07
N SER A 23 -25.08 33.83 33.47
CA SER A 23 -24.50 34.21 34.77
C SER A 23 -24.97 35.64 34.98
N VAL A 24 -25.51 36.10 36.09
CA VAL A 24 -24.97 36.34 37.46
C VAL A 24 -26.23 36.66 38.33
N ALA A 25 -26.34 36.51 39.65
CA ALA A 25 -25.54 37.08 40.73
C ALA A 25 -26.00 36.53 42.09
N THR A 26 -25.14 36.66 43.09
CA THR A 26 -25.26 36.32 44.52
C THR A 26 -25.74 37.49 45.37
N ALA A 27 -26.58 37.25 46.39
CA ALA A 27 -26.63 37.89 47.75
C ALA A 27 -28.01 37.58 48.38
N ALA A 28 -28.14 36.74 49.41
CA ALA A 28 -27.94 36.99 50.85
C ALA A 28 -29.17 37.60 51.58
N ALA A 29 -29.50 36.94 52.71
CA ALA A 29 -30.29 37.37 53.89
C ALA A 29 -31.74 36.87 54.06
N SER A 30 -31.93 36.03 55.08
CA SER A 30 -33.12 35.90 55.97
C SER A 30 -32.98 36.93 57.13
N PRO A 31 -33.96 37.22 58.03
CA PRO A 31 -35.06 36.36 58.52
C PRO A 31 -36.41 37.06 58.91
N LEU A 32 -37.39 36.22 59.32
CA LEU A 32 -38.45 36.42 60.35
C LEU A 32 -39.50 37.56 60.26
N GLU A 33 -40.76 37.11 60.44
CA GLU A 33 -41.98 37.80 60.90
C GLU A 33 -42.85 38.64 59.93
N ARG A 34 -44.05 38.08 59.63
CA ARG A 34 -45.40 38.64 59.91
C ARG A 34 -46.45 37.68 59.33
N ALA A 35 -47.07 36.82 60.14
CA ALA A 35 -48.25 37.08 60.98
C ALA A 35 -49.57 37.30 60.21
N LEU A 36 -50.38 36.24 60.25
CA LEU A 36 -51.82 36.21 60.56
C LEU A 36 -52.89 36.65 59.53
N LEU A 37 -53.74 35.65 59.22
CA LEU A 37 -55.20 35.66 59.01
C LEU A 37 -55.75 36.20 57.68
N SER A 38 -56.27 35.28 56.85
CA SER A 38 -57.71 35.28 56.54
C SER A 38 -58.12 33.95 55.91
N SER A 39 -59.10 33.33 56.56
CA SER A 39 -59.91 32.20 56.12
C SER A 39 -60.48 32.36 54.71
N GLN A 40 -60.48 31.28 53.92
CA GLN A 40 -61.62 30.91 53.07
C GLN A 40 -61.51 29.45 52.60
N LEU A 41 -62.62 28.74 52.81
CA LEU A 41 -62.89 27.34 52.56
C LEU A 41 -62.94 27.04 51.07
N LEU A 42 -62.19 26.04 50.57
CA LEU A 42 -62.55 25.30 49.34
C LEU A 42 -62.05 23.84 49.40
N THR A 43 -63.00 22.96 49.61
CA THR A 43 -63.19 21.59 49.08
C THR A 43 -61.99 20.88 48.44
N SER A 44 -61.51 19.80 49.06
CA SER A 44 -60.58 18.82 48.47
C SER A 44 -61.25 17.46 48.30
N PRO A 45 -61.42 16.93 47.08
CA PRO A 45 -61.55 15.50 46.87
C PRO A 45 -60.17 14.85 46.72
N SER A 46 -60.07 13.64 47.26
CA SER A 46 -58.90 12.77 47.34
C SER A 46 -58.05 12.71 46.05
N SER A 47 -56.77 13.04 46.18
CA SER A 47 -55.74 12.67 45.21
C SER A 47 -55.46 11.16 45.34
N SER A 48 -56.10 10.37 44.49
CA SER A 48 -55.61 9.02 44.18
C SER A 48 -54.32 9.17 43.35
N ARG A 49 -53.23 8.61 43.88
CA ARG A 49 -51.91 8.64 43.26
C ARG A 49 -51.92 7.77 41.99
N SER A 50 -51.95 8.40 40.82
CA SER A 50 -51.63 7.72 39.56
C SER A 50 -50.13 7.41 39.52
N PHE A 51 -49.76 6.19 39.88
CA PHE A 51 -48.42 5.66 39.63
C PHE A 51 -48.23 5.51 38.12
N SER A 52 -47.31 6.30 37.56
CA SER A 52 -46.74 6.18 36.21
C SER A 52 -47.69 6.50 35.03
N THR A 53 -47.67 7.76 34.60
CA THR A 53 -48.28 8.25 33.34
C THR A 53 -47.27 8.31 32.18
N THR A 54 -46.18 7.54 32.22
CA THR A 54 -45.37 7.36 31.00
C THR A 54 -46.16 6.47 30.06
N ALA A 55 -46.75 7.08 29.02
CA ALA A 55 -47.38 6.34 27.93
C ALA A 55 -46.45 5.20 27.49
N SER A 56 -46.98 3.97 27.49
CA SER A 56 -46.30 2.81 26.92
C SER A 56 -45.77 3.25 25.55
N ARG A 57 -44.45 3.25 25.36
CA ARG A 57 -43.82 3.58 24.09
C ARG A 57 -44.46 2.68 23.04
N GLU A 58 -45.36 3.24 22.23
CA GLU A 58 -45.96 2.57 21.08
C GLU A 58 -44.84 1.81 20.38
N ARG A 59 -45.08 0.53 20.03
CA ARG A 59 -44.12 -0.31 19.32
C ARG A 59 -43.72 0.44 18.06
N ARG A 60 -42.65 1.23 18.15
CA ARG A 60 -42.28 2.16 17.09
C ARG A 60 -42.02 1.30 15.87
N THR A 61 -42.85 1.52 14.84
CA THR A 61 -42.50 1.23 13.46
C THR A 61 -41.01 1.51 13.30
N ALA A 62 -40.29 0.59 12.65
CA ALA A 62 -38.85 0.75 12.43
C ALA A 62 -38.57 2.20 12.01
N PRO A 63 -37.62 2.91 12.64
CA PRO A 63 -37.38 4.32 12.35
C PRO A 63 -37.23 4.50 10.84
N LEU A 64 -37.76 5.58 10.26
CA LEU A 64 -37.84 5.78 8.79
C LEU A 64 -36.56 5.41 8.03
N ALA A 65 -35.39 5.67 8.61
CA ALA A 65 -34.09 5.26 8.07
C ALA A 65 -33.94 3.73 7.92
N LYS A 66 -34.37 2.94 8.91
CA LYS A 66 -34.36 1.47 8.87
C LYS A 66 -35.34 0.94 7.81
N GLN A 67 -36.51 1.56 7.65
CA GLN A 67 -37.45 1.20 6.58
C GLN A 67 -36.85 1.48 5.20
N ARG A 68 -36.30 2.68 4.97
CA ARG A 68 -35.61 3.05 3.72
C ARG A 68 -34.43 2.12 3.41
N MET A 69 -33.63 1.77 4.41
CA MET A 69 -32.53 0.82 4.26
C MET A 69 -33.04 -0.57 3.86
N GLN A 70 -34.09 -1.08 4.50
CA GLN A 70 -34.69 -2.37 4.17
C GLN A 70 -35.30 -2.38 2.76
N GLU A 71 -35.93 -1.29 2.35
CA GLU A 71 -36.44 -1.12 0.98
C GLU A 71 -35.30 -1.16 -0.04
N TRP A 72 -34.19 -0.45 0.22
CA TRP A 72 -33.01 -0.47 -0.64
C TRP A 72 -32.40 -1.88 -0.71
N LEU A 73 -32.21 -2.56 0.42
CA LEU A 73 -31.68 -3.93 0.47
C LEU A 73 -32.53 -4.93 -0.31
N LYS A 74 -33.87 -4.78 -0.27
CA LYS A 74 -34.80 -5.64 -1.00
C LYS A 74 -34.85 -5.35 -2.50
N LYS A 75 -34.67 -4.08 -2.89
CA LYS A 75 -34.71 -3.62 -4.30
C LYS A 75 -33.30 -3.63 -4.91
N ASN A 76 -32.55 -2.56 -4.71
CA ASN A 76 -31.22 -2.34 -5.30
C ASN A 76 -30.15 -3.31 -4.75
N GLY A 77 -30.14 -3.54 -3.43
CA GLY A 77 -29.15 -4.38 -2.76
C GLY A 77 -29.32 -5.88 -3.00
N LYS A 78 -30.41 -6.32 -3.62
CA LYS A 78 -30.73 -7.75 -3.83
C LYS A 78 -29.64 -8.47 -4.63
N GLY A 79 -29.09 -7.80 -5.65
CA GLY A 79 -28.01 -8.33 -6.50
C GLY A 79 -26.65 -8.47 -5.79
N LEU A 80 -26.49 -7.86 -4.62
CA LEU A 80 -25.26 -7.92 -3.82
C LEU A 80 -25.30 -9.03 -2.76
N LYS A 81 -26.45 -9.70 -2.59
CA LYS A 81 -26.64 -10.73 -1.56
C LYS A 81 -25.80 -11.98 -1.83
N VAL A 82 -25.67 -12.35 -3.10
CA VAL A 82 -24.89 -13.51 -3.56
C VAL A 82 -24.06 -13.03 -4.74
N HIS A 83 -22.81 -13.48 -4.85
CA HIS A 83 -21.99 -13.12 -5.99
C HIS A 83 -22.46 -13.84 -7.25
N THR A 84 -22.24 -13.20 -8.39
CA THR A 84 -22.43 -13.81 -9.70
C THR A 84 -21.11 -14.42 -10.13
N PRO A 85 -21.01 -15.73 -10.39
CA PRO A 85 -19.74 -16.35 -10.76
C PRO A 85 -19.10 -15.68 -11.99
N GLY A 86 -17.85 -15.25 -11.85
CA GLY A 86 -17.07 -14.63 -12.92
C GLY A 86 -17.44 -13.18 -13.26
N GLN A 87 -18.32 -12.56 -12.47
CA GLN A 87 -18.68 -11.15 -12.62
C GLN A 87 -18.49 -10.37 -11.33
N VAL A 88 -18.03 -9.12 -11.47
CA VAL A 88 -17.89 -8.21 -10.34
C VAL A 88 -19.24 -7.59 -9.99
N ASN A 89 -19.64 -7.68 -8.72
CA ASN A 89 -20.89 -7.11 -8.20
C ASN A 89 -20.58 -5.84 -7.39
N TYR A 90 -20.03 -4.81 -8.04
CA TYR A 90 -19.68 -3.54 -7.40
C TYR A 90 -20.80 -2.50 -7.44
N LEU A 91 -20.84 -1.63 -6.42
CA LEU A 91 -21.82 -0.53 -6.31
C LEU A 91 -21.66 0.54 -7.40
N GLY A 92 -20.43 0.79 -7.85
CA GLY A 92 -20.15 1.81 -8.86
C GLY A 92 -20.61 1.48 -10.28
N GLY A 93 -21.04 0.23 -10.52
CA GLY A 93 -21.39 -0.27 -11.85
C GLY A 93 -22.67 0.32 -12.47
N GLU A 94 -23.54 0.97 -11.70
CA GLU A 94 -24.79 1.56 -12.23
C GLU A 94 -24.57 2.84 -13.05
N LYS A 95 -23.47 3.58 -12.83
CA LYS A 95 -23.20 4.89 -13.47
C LYS A 95 -21.83 4.99 -14.16
N GLY A 96 -21.06 3.90 -14.21
CA GLY A 96 -19.69 3.88 -14.74
C GLY A 96 -19.19 2.48 -15.08
N SER A 97 -17.88 2.32 -15.29
CA SER A 97 -17.27 1.01 -15.55
C SER A 97 -17.57 0.02 -14.42
N ARG A 98 -18.00 -1.21 -14.78
CA ARG A 98 -18.35 -2.28 -13.84
C ARG A 98 -17.23 -2.62 -12.85
N LEU A 99 -15.99 -2.26 -13.16
CA LEU A 99 -14.80 -2.51 -12.34
C LEU A 99 -14.61 -1.52 -11.18
N ARG A 100 -15.49 -0.53 -11.02
CA ARG A 100 -15.37 0.50 -9.97
C ARG A 100 -16.12 0.10 -8.70
N PRO A 101 -15.42 -0.20 -7.58
CA PRO A 101 -16.08 -0.57 -6.33
C PRO A 101 -16.80 0.61 -5.67
N PHE A 102 -16.23 1.81 -5.75
CA PHE A 102 -16.76 3.00 -5.08
C PHE A 102 -17.32 4.00 -6.10
N PRO A 103 -18.60 4.39 -6.01
CA PRO A 103 -19.20 5.33 -6.96
C PRO A 103 -18.63 6.76 -6.84
N SER A 104 -18.16 7.15 -5.66
CA SER A 104 -17.63 8.51 -5.40
C SER A 104 -16.18 8.70 -5.88
N ASN A 105 -15.40 7.62 -6.00
CA ASN A 105 -13.99 7.68 -6.42
C ASN A 105 -13.82 7.00 -7.79
N PRO A 106 -13.87 7.75 -8.90
CA PRO A 106 -13.73 7.18 -10.24
C PRO A 106 -12.30 6.73 -10.58
N ALA A 107 -11.29 7.21 -9.86
CA ALA A 107 -9.88 6.88 -10.12
C ALA A 107 -9.51 5.47 -9.63
N PHE A 108 -10.18 4.98 -8.58
CA PHE A 108 -9.93 3.64 -8.06
C PHE A 108 -10.73 2.58 -8.82
N ILE A 109 -10.02 1.65 -9.44
CA ILE A 109 -10.58 0.57 -10.26
C ILE A 109 -10.05 -0.75 -9.72
N SER A 110 -10.91 -1.77 -9.65
CA SER A 110 -10.51 -3.13 -9.34
C SER A 110 -9.74 -3.72 -10.52
N GLN A 111 -8.42 -3.76 -10.39
CA GLN A 111 -7.52 -4.35 -11.39
C GLN A 111 -7.65 -5.87 -11.39
N PRO A 112 -7.50 -6.53 -12.55
CA PRO A 112 -7.59 -7.97 -12.62
C PRO A 112 -6.46 -8.67 -11.83
N VAL A 113 -6.77 -9.82 -11.25
CA VAL A 113 -5.83 -10.67 -10.52
C VAL A 113 -5.49 -11.92 -11.32
N LEU A 114 -4.28 -12.45 -11.14
CA LEU A 114 -3.88 -13.71 -11.80
C LEU A 114 -4.78 -14.87 -11.38
N SER A 115 -5.28 -15.63 -12.37
CA SER A 115 -5.99 -16.89 -12.14
C SER A 115 -5.07 -17.94 -11.51
N GLU A 116 -5.65 -19.00 -10.93
CA GLU A 116 -4.88 -20.10 -10.34
C GLU A 116 -3.97 -20.78 -11.37
N GLU A 117 -4.50 -21.00 -12.59
CA GLU A 117 -3.78 -21.55 -13.73
C GLU A 117 -2.63 -20.65 -14.18
N ALA A 118 -2.85 -19.33 -14.27
CA ALA A 118 -1.81 -18.38 -14.64
C ALA A 118 -0.66 -18.35 -13.60
N ARG A 119 -0.98 -18.49 -12.31
CA ARG A 119 0.05 -18.59 -11.26
C ARG A 119 0.87 -19.86 -11.38
N GLU A 120 0.22 -20.99 -11.69
CA GLU A 120 0.90 -22.27 -11.92
C GLU A 120 1.81 -22.19 -13.16
N MET A 121 1.33 -21.57 -14.25
CA MET A 121 2.12 -21.35 -15.46
C MET A 121 3.39 -20.53 -15.19
N ILE A 122 3.27 -19.43 -14.44
CA ILE A 122 4.41 -18.60 -14.04
C ILE A 122 5.41 -19.42 -13.23
N TRP A 123 4.92 -20.17 -12.24
CA TRP A 123 5.76 -21.03 -11.42
C TRP A 123 6.50 -22.08 -12.25
N HIS A 124 5.80 -22.74 -13.18
CA HIS A 124 6.37 -23.77 -14.04
C HIS A 124 7.45 -23.20 -14.98
N LYS A 125 7.24 -22.01 -15.54
CA LYS A 125 8.24 -21.34 -16.37
C LYS A 125 9.54 -21.02 -15.60
N VAL A 126 9.41 -20.53 -14.37
CA VAL A 126 10.58 -20.16 -13.56
C VAL A 126 11.28 -21.39 -12.97
N MET A 127 10.54 -22.31 -12.35
CA MET A 127 11.11 -23.42 -11.59
C MET A 127 11.39 -24.67 -12.41
N VAL A 128 10.58 -24.96 -13.43
CA VAL A 128 10.75 -26.17 -14.25
C VAL A 128 11.50 -25.86 -15.54
N ASN A 129 11.11 -24.80 -16.25
CA ASN A 129 11.75 -24.43 -17.51
C ASN A 129 13.04 -23.60 -17.32
N TRP A 130 13.36 -23.19 -16.08
CA TRP A 130 14.52 -22.36 -15.75
C TRP A 130 14.60 -21.06 -16.56
N GLU A 131 13.44 -20.49 -16.89
CA GLU A 131 13.36 -19.18 -17.53
C GLU A 131 13.66 -18.07 -16.51
N GLY A 132 14.44 -17.07 -16.91
CA GLY A 132 14.76 -15.92 -16.05
C GLY A 132 13.51 -15.10 -15.72
N ILE A 133 13.48 -14.52 -14.52
CA ILE A 133 12.32 -13.76 -14.02
C ILE A 133 12.00 -12.58 -14.94
N LYS A 134 13.03 -11.88 -15.42
CA LYS A 134 12.89 -10.77 -16.38
C LYS A 134 12.28 -11.21 -17.71
N ALA A 135 12.64 -12.39 -18.21
CA ALA A 135 12.10 -12.92 -19.45
C ALA A 135 10.62 -13.29 -19.29
N VAL A 136 10.26 -13.99 -18.21
CA VAL A 136 8.87 -14.34 -17.89
C VAL A 136 8.00 -13.10 -17.69
N SER A 137 8.55 -12.09 -17.00
CA SER A 137 7.91 -10.79 -16.77
C SER A 137 7.60 -10.06 -18.09
N ALA A 138 8.58 -10.00 -19.00
CA ALA A 138 8.39 -9.40 -20.32
C ALA A 138 7.40 -10.18 -21.20
N GLU A 139 7.44 -11.51 -21.16
CA GLU A 139 6.58 -12.38 -21.97
C GLU A 139 5.11 -12.31 -21.56
N LEU A 140 4.83 -12.29 -20.25
CA LEU A 140 3.47 -12.31 -19.70
C LEU A 140 2.93 -10.91 -19.38
N GLY A 141 3.78 -9.88 -19.42
CA GLY A 141 3.42 -8.51 -19.02
C GLY A 141 3.02 -8.43 -17.55
N VAL A 142 3.80 -9.05 -16.68
CA VAL A 142 3.62 -9.06 -15.21
C VAL A 142 4.87 -8.46 -14.57
N ASP A 143 4.75 -7.58 -13.58
CA ASP A 143 5.91 -6.98 -12.91
C ASP A 143 6.81 -8.08 -12.29
N GLN A 144 8.12 -7.96 -12.46
CA GLN A 144 9.13 -8.87 -11.87
C GLN A 144 8.92 -9.09 -10.37
N ARG A 145 8.46 -8.06 -9.64
CA ARG A 145 8.18 -8.15 -8.20
C ARG A 145 7.00 -9.08 -7.93
N ARG A 146 5.96 -9.01 -8.78
CA ARG A 146 4.78 -9.87 -8.69
C ARG A 146 5.12 -11.30 -9.10
N VAL A 147 5.91 -11.49 -10.15
CA VAL A 147 6.41 -12.83 -10.56
C VAL A 147 7.13 -13.51 -9.39
N ALA A 148 8.09 -12.81 -8.75
CA ALA A 148 8.81 -13.33 -7.60
C ALA A 148 7.89 -13.65 -6.40
N ALA A 149 6.86 -12.84 -6.17
CA ALA A 149 5.88 -13.10 -5.12
C ALA A 149 5.02 -14.35 -5.42
N VAL A 150 4.57 -14.52 -6.67
CA VAL A 150 3.80 -15.68 -7.11
C VAL A 150 4.61 -16.96 -6.89
N VAL A 151 5.87 -16.96 -7.32
CA VAL A 151 6.78 -18.11 -7.14
C VAL A 151 6.94 -18.45 -5.65
N ARG A 152 7.22 -17.45 -4.78
CA ARG A 152 7.34 -17.68 -3.33
C ARG A 152 6.07 -18.26 -2.71
N MET A 153 4.90 -17.74 -3.08
CA MET A 153 3.62 -18.23 -2.54
C MET A 153 3.27 -19.63 -3.07
N LYS A 154 3.67 -19.95 -4.31
CA LYS A 154 3.48 -21.28 -4.89
C LYS A 154 4.38 -22.32 -4.24
N GLU A 155 5.63 -22.00 -3.93
CA GLU A 155 6.49 -22.90 -3.14
C GLU A 155 5.87 -23.22 -1.77
N VAL A 156 5.37 -22.21 -1.05
CA VAL A 156 4.67 -22.42 0.23
C VAL A 156 3.43 -23.32 0.04
N GLU A 157 2.66 -23.11 -1.04
CA GLU A 157 1.51 -23.96 -1.36
C GLU A 157 1.93 -25.42 -1.59
N LYS A 158 3.00 -25.65 -2.38
CA LYS A 158 3.53 -27.00 -2.64
C LYS A 158 4.05 -27.64 -1.35
N ASP A 159 4.72 -26.89 -0.48
CA ASP A 159 5.19 -27.40 0.80
C ASP A 159 4.05 -27.75 1.75
N TRP A 160 2.97 -26.97 1.76
CA TRP A 160 1.75 -27.32 2.50
C TRP A 160 1.11 -28.60 1.97
N GLN A 161 1.06 -28.78 0.64
CA GLN A 161 0.57 -30.01 0.02
C GLN A 161 1.46 -31.21 0.39
N LYS A 162 2.80 -31.07 0.32
CA LYS A 162 3.76 -32.10 0.75
C LYS A 162 3.57 -32.50 2.22
N ASN A 163 3.31 -31.51 3.08
CA ASN A 163 3.07 -31.72 4.52
C ASN A 163 1.63 -32.18 4.83
N GLY A 164 0.77 -32.39 3.83
CA GLY A 164 -0.61 -32.83 4.02
C GLY A 164 -1.54 -31.79 4.68
N ILE A 165 -1.17 -30.51 4.66
CA ILE A 165 -1.97 -29.42 5.21
C ILE A 165 -3.14 -29.12 4.26
N LYS A 166 -4.36 -29.09 4.79
CA LYS A 166 -5.58 -28.85 3.99
C LYS A 166 -5.63 -27.41 3.50
N LEU A 167 -5.64 -27.24 2.18
CA LEU A 167 -5.78 -25.93 1.54
C LEU A 167 -7.23 -25.42 1.58
N ALA A 168 -7.39 -24.10 1.72
CA ALA A 168 -8.70 -23.42 1.76
C ALA A 168 -9.32 -23.22 0.36
N LYS A 169 -9.42 -24.28 -0.45
CA LYS A 169 -9.90 -24.24 -1.83
C LYS A 169 -11.34 -23.71 -2.02
N PRO A 170 -12.32 -24.06 -1.16
CA PRO A 170 -13.67 -23.53 -1.30
C PRO A 170 -13.71 -22.00 -1.13
N TYR A 171 -12.90 -21.49 -0.20
CA TYR A 171 -12.77 -20.06 0.04
C TYR A 171 -12.07 -19.36 -1.14
N SER A 172 -10.94 -19.88 -1.61
CA SER A 172 -10.19 -19.24 -2.71
C SER A 172 -11.00 -19.19 -4.00
N ARG A 173 -11.74 -20.26 -4.34
CA ARG A 173 -12.61 -20.30 -5.53
C ARG A 173 -13.71 -19.24 -5.45
N ALA A 174 -14.43 -19.18 -4.32
CA ALA A 174 -15.51 -18.22 -4.14
C ALA A 174 -15.01 -16.76 -4.23
N VAL A 175 -13.84 -16.46 -3.66
CA VAL A 175 -13.24 -15.12 -3.73
C VAL A 175 -12.78 -14.78 -5.16
N LEU A 176 -12.15 -15.72 -5.87
CA LEU A 176 -11.71 -15.51 -7.25
C LEU A 176 -12.87 -15.24 -8.20
N GLU A 177 -14.03 -15.83 -7.97
CA GLU A 177 -15.25 -15.57 -8.74
C GLU A 177 -15.81 -14.15 -8.55
N MET A 178 -15.47 -13.48 -7.44
CA MET A 178 -15.95 -12.12 -7.11
C MET A 178 -15.05 -11.00 -7.66
N VAL A 179 -13.83 -11.33 -8.09
CA VAL A 179 -12.83 -10.36 -8.56
C VAL A 179 -12.57 -10.55 -10.05
N PRO A 180 -12.18 -9.50 -10.79
CA PRO A 180 -11.79 -9.66 -12.17
C PRO A 180 -10.52 -10.52 -12.22
N THR A 181 -10.53 -11.56 -13.05
CA THR A 181 -9.42 -12.50 -13.18
C THR A 181 -8.78 -12.41 -14.56
N HIS A 182 -7.47 -12.64 -14.60
CA HIS A 182 -6.67 -12.65 -15.81
C HIS A 182 -6.02 -14.03 -15.97
N SER A 183 -6.21 -14.61 -17.14
CA SER A 183 -5.62 -15.88 -17.55
C SER A 183 -4.92 -15.71 -18.89
N TYR A 184 -4.00 -16.64 -19.19
CA TYR A 184 -3.24 -16.66 -20.44
C TYR A 184 -3.67 -17.88 -21.27
N PRO A 185 -4.82 -17.82 -21.98
CA PRO A 185 -5.24 -18.91 -22.85
C PRO A 185 -4.27 -19.05 -24.04
N GLU A 186 -3.99 -20.28 -24.45
CA GLU A 186 -3.03 -20.59 -25.52
C GLU A 186 -3.48 -20.05 -26.89
N ASP A 187 -4.79 -19.99 -27.12
CA ASP A 187 -5.38 -19.57 -28.40
C ASP A 187 -5.30 -18.06 -28.66
N LYS A 188 -5.01 -17.24 -27.63
CA LYS A 188 -5.03 -15.78 -27.75
C LYS A 188 -3.63 -15.20 -27.53
N PRO A 189 -3.33 -14.06 -28.17
CA PRO A 189 -2.12 -13.32 -27.85
C PRO A 189 -2.10 -12.98 -26.36
N LYS A 190 -0.94 -13.14 -25.74
CA LYS A 190 -0.72 -12.84 -24.33
C LYS A 190 -0.91 -11.35 -24.11
N GLN A 191 -1.96 -10.99 -23.38
CA GLN A 191 -2.22 -9.61 -23.01
C GLN A 191 -1.46 -9.28 -21.73
N ALA A 192 -0.80 -8.13 -21.69
CA ALA A 192 -0.14 -7.67 -20.47
C ALA A 192 -1.16 -7.44 -19.35
N LEU A 193 -0.82 -7.93 -18.15
CA LEU A 193 -1.63 -7.74 -16.95
C LEU A 193 -1.46 -6.30 -16.40
N GLU A 194 -0.22 -5.83 -16.35
CA GLU A 194 0.16 -4.56 -15.73
C GLU A 194 1.33 -3.89 -16.47
N PRO A 195 1.55 -2.58 -16.31
CA PRO A 195 2.66 -1.89 -16.96
C PRO A 195 4.00 -2.29 -16.32
N ILE A 196 4.79 -3.11 -17.02
CA ILE A 196 6.10 -3.59 -16.53
C ILE A 196 7.22 -2.53 -16.58
N ASN A 197 7.01 -1.44 -17.32
CA ASN A 197 8.01 -0.38 -17.54
C ASN A 197 7.80 0.85 -16.65
N GLU A 198 7.00 0.74 -15.59
CA GLU A 198 6.74 1.85 -14.68
C GLU A 198 8.00 2.22 -13.89
N ILE A 199 8.35 3.51 -13.92
CA ILE A 199 9.50 4.07 -13.20
C ILE A 199 9.02 4.94 -12.04
N HIS A 200 9.76 4.89 -10.93
CA HIS A 200 9.52 5.79 -9.81
C HIS A 200 9.79 7.25 -10.19
N VAL A 201 8.89 8.17 -9.84
CA VAL A 201 9.13 9.60 -10.00
C VAL A 201 10.08 10.09 -8.90
N HIS A 202 11.32 10.41 -9.28
CA HIS A 202 12.34 10.87 -8.33
C HIS A 202 12.08 12.34 -7.95
N SER A 203 12.41 12.74 -6.72
CA SER A 203 12.18 14.12 -6.25
C SER A 203 12.88 15.17 -7.11
N TYR A 204 14.11 14.89 -7.55
CA TYR A 204 14.85 15.78 -8.46
C TYR A 204 14.14 16.04 -9.80
N THR A 205 13.32 15.09 -10.29
CA THR A 205 12.60 15.26 -11.55
C THR A 205 11.28 16.02 -11.41
N MET A 206 10.87 16.39 -10.20
CA MET A 206 9.62 17.13 -9.95
C MET A 206 9.76 18.65 -10.14
N GLN A 207 10.97 19.14 -10.40
CA GLN A 207 11.23 20.55 -10.63
C GLN A 207 10.84 20.95 -12.05
N GLN A 208 10.24 22.13 -12.20
CA GLN A 208 10.01 22.73 -13.51
C GLN A 208 11.28 23.48 -13.95
N LEU A 209 11.95 22.98 -14.98
CA LEU A 209 13.20 23.56 -15.49
C LEU A 209 13.07 23.95 -16.96
N PHE A 210 13.53 25.16 -17.28
CA PHE A 210 13.67 25.65 -18.65
C PHE A 210 15.15 25.95 -18.88
N VAL A 211 15.87 24.99 -19.43
CA VAL A 211 17.32 25.09 -19.61
C VAL A 211 17.61 25.82 -20.91
N PRO A 212 18.27 27.00 -20.89
CA PRO A 212 18.69 27.65 -22.13
C PRO A 212 19.77 26.79 -22.80
N ALA A 213 19.54 26.45 -24.07
CA ALA A 213 20.45 25.69 -24.90
C ALA A 213 20.71 26.45 -26.21
N SER A 214 21.78 26.10 -26.90
CA SER A 214 22.00 26.59 -28.27
C SER A 214 20.84 26.17 -29.16
N GLU A 215 20.47 27.03 -30.12
CA GLU A 215 19.39 26.79 -31.08
C GLU A 215 19.57 25.51 -31.91
N SER A 216 20.82 25.09 -32.14
CA SER A 216 21.16 23.89 -32.91
C SER A 216 21.50 22.67 -32.05
N ARG A 217 21.37 22.76 -30.71
CA ARG A 217 21.72 21.65 -29.82
C ARG A 217 20.65 20.56 -29.84
N GLU A 218 21.07 19.33 -30.10
CA GLU A 218 20.25 18.14 -29.87
C GLU A 218 20.16 17.84 -28.35
N PHE A 219 19.02 18.12 -27.75
CA PHE A 219 18.81 17.92 -26.30
C PHE A 219 18.22 16.54 -26.01
N THR A 220 19.05 15.61 -25.51
CA THR A 220 18.67 14.20 -25.30
C THR A 220 18.10 13.92 -23.90
N ARG A 221 17.55 12.71 -23.70
CA ARG A 221 17.12 12.23 -22.36
C ARG A 221 18.26 12.18 -21.35
N GLU A 222 19.49 11.94 -21.80
CA GLU A 222 20.67 11.94 -20.93
C GLU A 222 21.10 13.37 -20.56
N ASP A 223 20.94 14.33 -21.47
CA ASP A 223 21.12 15.75 -21.15
C ASP A 223 20.06 16.23 -20.16
N ALA A 224 18.80 15.84 -20.36
CA ALA A 224 17.70 16.16 -19.45
C ALA A 224 17.95 15.60 -18.02
N ALA A 225 18.39 14.34 -17.91
CA ALA A 225 18.72 13.74 -16.62
C ALA A 225 19.85 14.50 -15.90
N ARG A 226 20.91 14.86 -16.63
CA ARG A 226 22.02 15.68 -16.12
C ARG A 226 21.58 17.08 -15.72
N ALA A 227 20.64 17.69 -16.45
CA ALA A 227 20.06 18.99 -16.13
C ALA A 227 19.30 18.97 -14.80
N PHE A 228 18.61 17.87 -14.47
CA PHE A 228 17.97 17.72 -13.15
C PHE A 228 18.99 17.48 -12.03
N HIS A 229 19.93 16.54 -12.23
CA HIS A 229 20.99 16.26 -11.26
C HIS A 229 22.14 15.48 -11.90
N HIS A 230 23.39 15.78 -11.50
CA HIS A 230 24.58 15.17 -12.10
C HIS A 230 24.69 13.65 -11.93
N THR A 231 24.11 13.08 -10.86
CA THR A 231 24.08 11.61 -10.62
C THR A 231 22.82 10.93 -11.15
N LEU A 232 21.84 11.67 -11.68
CA LEU A 232 20.58 11.08 -12.09
C LEU A 232 20.75 10.32 -13.41
N LEU A 233 20.34 9.06 -13.39
CA LEU A 233 20.30 8.22 -14.58
C LEU A 233 19.12 8.60 -15.48
N SER A 234 19.28 8.42 -16.80
CA SER A 234 18.19 8.58 -17.76
C SER A 234 17.06 7.57 -17.51
N PRO A 235 15.82 7.88 -17.94
CA PRO A 235 14.69 6.95 -17.80
C PRO A 235 15.01 5.56 -18.36
N ASP A 236 15.64 5.50 -19.53
CA ASP A 236 16.02 4.26 -20.23
C ASP A 236 16.87 3.31 -19.36
N LYS A 237 17.73 3.85 -18.49
CA LYS A 237 18.60 3.07 -17.57
C LYS A 237 17.90 2.72 -16.25
N ARG A 238 16.80 3.41 -15.91
CA ARG A 238 16.06 3.25 -14.64
C ARG A 238 14.89 2.27 -14.75
N ILE A 239 14.48 1.94 -15.98
CA ILE A 239 13.42 0.95 -16.25
C ILE A 239 13.83 -0.41 -15.68
N PRO A 240 12.90 -1.22 -15.14
CA PRO A 240 13.18 -2.57 -14.65
C PRO A 240 13.82 -3.52 -15.70
N HIS A 241 13.42 -3.37 -16.96
CA HIS A 241 13.85 -4.16 -18.12
C HIS A 241 14.57 -3.28 -19.16
N PRO A 242 15.80 -2.79 -18.89
CA PRO A 242 16.56 -1.99 -19.87
C PRO A 242 16.90 -2.80 -21.14
N GLU A 243 16.94 -4.14 -21.04
CA GLU A 243 17.22 -5.04 -22.15
C GLU A 243 16.11 -4.99 -23.23
N LEU A 244 14.85 -4.72 -22.84
CA LEU A 244 13.75 -4.52 -23.80
C LEU A 244 13.99 -3.29 -24.69
N VAL A 245 14.60 -2.23 -24.15
CA VAL A 245 14.94 -1.04 -24.94
C VAL A 245 16.00 -1.39 -25.99
N GLN A 246 16.96 -2.25 -25.66
CA GLN A 246 18.00 -2.69 -26.60
C GLN A 246 17.41 -3.61 -27.67
N MET A 247 16.51 -4.51 -27.30
CA MET A 247 15.76 -5.35 -28.23
C MET A 247 14.99 -4.51 -29.26
N GLU A 248 14.22 -3.52 -28.81
CA GLU A 248 13.47 -2.61 -29.69
C GLU A 248 14.39 -1.79 -30.62
N ARG A 249 15.58 -1.40 -30.15
CA ARG A 249 16.58 -0.73 -30.99
C ARG A 249 17.07 -1.66 -32.12
N ARG A 250 17.37 -2.93 -31.81
CA ARG A 250 17.79 -3.93 -32.81
C ARG A 250 16.72 -4.20 -33.87
N ILE A 251 15.46 -4.26 -33.46
CA ILE A 251 14.33 -4.41 -34.38
C ILE A 251 14.27 -3.22 -35.33
N LYS A 252 14.46 -1.99 -34.82
CA LYS A 252 14.53 -0.78 -35.66
C LYS A 252 15.73 -0.77 -36.61
N GLU A 253 16.84 -1.37 -36.20
CA GLU A 253 18.05 -1.57 -37.02
C GLU A 253 17.88 -2.68 -38.07
N GLY A 254 16.76 -3.41 -38.06
CA GLY A 254 16.40 -4.40 -39.09
C GLY A 254 16.57 -5.87 -38.68
N MET A 255 16.91 -6.16 -37.42
CA MET A 255 16.95 -7.54 -36.94
C MET A 255 15.54 -8.13 -36.80
N LYS A 256 15.40 -9.44 -37.04
CA LYS A 256 14.10 -10.11 -36.88
C LYS A 256 13.68 -10.13 -35.41
N GLU A 257 12.38 -10.03 -35.17
CA GLU A 257 11.81 -10.02 -33.81
C GLU A 257 12.16 -11.29 -33.01
N LYS A 258 12.06 -12.46 -33.64
CA LYS A 258 12.40 -13.75 -32.99
C LYS A 258 13.88 -13.84 -32.59
N GLU A 259 14.77 -13.38 -33.45
CA GLU A 259 16.22 -13.37 -33.18
C GLU A 259 16.53 -12.38 -32.05
N SER A 260 15.94 -11.18 -32.12
CA SER A 260 16.07 -10.14 -31.09
C SER A 260 15.54 -10.60 -29.73
N TRP A 261 14.45 -11.37 -29.71
CA TRP A 261 13.86 -11.95 -28.50
C TRP A 261 14.77 -13.00 -27.85
N ASN A 262 15.44 -13.84 -28.66
CA ASN A 262 16.41 -14.80 -28.13
C ASN A 262 17.61 -14.09 -27.51
N VAL A 263 18.15 -13.07 -28.19
CA VAL A 263 19.21 -12.21 -27.64
C VAL A 263 18.77 -11.55 -26.34
N PHE A 264 17.54 -11.02 -26.28
CA PHE A 264 16.97 -10.46 -25.06
C PHE A 264 16.94 -11.47 -23.91
N LYS A 265 16.54 -12.72 -24.17
CA LYS A 265 16.54 -13.77 -23.15
C LYS A 265 17.94 -14.04 -22.61
N ASP A 266 18.93 -14.10 -23.49
CA ASP A 266 20.32 -14.33 -23.10
C ASP A 266 20.88 -13.16 -22.27
N GLU A 267 20.58 -11.91 -22.65
CA GLU A 267 20.96 -10.71 -21.91
C GLU A 267 20.28 -10.62 -20.54
N ALA A 268 18.98 -10.90 -20.49
CA ALA A 268 18.22 -10.93 -19.24
C ALA A 268 18.80 -11.98 -18.28
N LYS A 269 19.12 -13.17 -18.79
CA LYS A 269 19.76 -14.24 -18.02
C LYS A 269 21.15 -13.83 -17.53
N ALA A 270 21.98 -13.23 -18.38
CA ALA A 270 23.29 -12.74 -18.00
C ALA A 270 23.21 -11.65 -16.91
N SER A 271 22.24 -10.73 -17.01
CA SER A 271 21.99 -9.70 -16.00
C SER A 271 21.61 -10.29 -14.64
N GLU A 272 20.75 -11.31 -14.64
CA GLU A 272 20.34 -12.02 -13.43
C GLU A 272 21.52 -12.77 -12.79
N GLN A 273 22.30 -13.49 -13.59
CA GLN A 273 23.51 -14.19 -13.13
C GLN A 273 24.54 -13.24 -12.55
N ALA A 274 24.77 -12.08 -13.18
CA ALA A 274 25.67 -11.06 -12.64
C ALA A 274 25.17 -10.52 -11.29
N ARG A 275 23.85 -10.30 -11.14
CA ARG A 275 23.25 -9.90 -9.86
C ARG A 275 23.44 -10.96 -8.79
N ASP A 276 23.24 -12.24 -9.13
CA ASP A 276 23.39 -13.35 -8.18
C ASP A 276 24.85 -13.55 -7.77
N ALA A 277 25.80 -13.41 -8.70
CA ALA A 277 27.23 -13.42 -8.40
C ALA A 277 27.61 -12.29 -7.42
N LEU A 278 27.05 -11.09 -7.59
CA LEU A 278 27.27 -9.97 -6.65
C LEU A 278 26.69 -10.25 -5.26
N VAL A 279 25.53 -10.92 -5.18
CA VAL A 279 24.93 -11.30 -3.90
C VAL A 279 25.76 -12.38 -3.21
N ALA A 280 26.18 -13.41 -3.95
CA ALA A 280 27.02 -14.49 -3.44
C ALA A 280 28.38 -13.95 -2.95
N ALA A 281 29.04 -13.09 -3.73
CA ALA A 281 30.30 -12.47 -3.34
C ALA A 281 30.18 -11.62 -2.07
N LYS A 282 29.05 -10.91 -1.89
CA LYS A 282 28.77 -10.18 -0.65
C LYS A 282 28.58 -11.12 0.54
N ALA A 283 27.83 -12.21 0.37
CA ALA A 283 27.61 -13.20 1.42
C ALA A 283 28.94 -13.88 1.83
N GLU A 284 29.78 -14.24 0.86
CA GLU A 284 31.11 -14.79 1.11
C GLU A 284 32.01 -13.79 1.87
N LEU A 285 31.98 -12.53 1.49
CA LEU A 285 32.74 -11.48 2.19
C LEU A 285 32.25 -11.31 3.63
N GLU A 286 30.94 -11.36 3.86
CA GLU A 286 30.37 -11.32 5.21
C GLU A 286 30.76 -12.54 6.05
N GLN A 287 30.80 -13.74 5.45
CA GLN A 287 31.27 -14.96 6.10
C GLN A 287 32.76 -14.89 6.44
N LYS A 288 33.61 -14.45 5.49
CA LYS A 288 35.05 -14.27 5.70
C LYS A 288 35.36 -13.29 6.82
N ASN A 289 34.54 -12.25 6.97
CA ASN A 289 34.65 -11.26 8.03
C ASN A 289 34.03 -11.71 9.35
N THR A 290 33.44 -12.91 9.44
CA THR A 290 32.79 -13.41 10.65
C THR A 290 33.49 -14.67 11.14
N MET A 291 34.17 -14.57 12.29
CA MET A 291 34.76 -15.72 12.97
C MET A 291 33.71 -16.41 13.84
N THR A 292 33.50 -17.71 13.62
CA THR A 292 32.60 -18.54 14.42
C THR A 292 33.39 -19.33 15.48
N VAL A 293 33.02 -19.17 16.75
CA VAL A 293 33.62 -19.90 17.88
C VAL A 293 32.51 -20.69 18.57
N ALA A 294 32.50 -22.00 18.31
CA ALA A 294 31.54 -22.91 18.91
C ALA A 294 31.89 -23.20 20.37
N THR A 295 30.88 -23.15 21.25
CA THR A 295 30.98 -23.57 22.65
C THR A 295 29.87 -24.58 22.95
N ASP A 296 29.80 -25.07 24.19
CA ASP A 296 28.81 -26.08 24.62
C ASP A 296 27.35 -25.63 24.41
N ARG A 297 27.03 -24.37 24.74
CA ARG A 297 25.64 -23.88 24.71
C ARG A 297 25.28 -23.00 23.51
N PHE A 298 26.25 -22.30 22.95
CA PHE A 298 26.01 -21.31 21.90
C PHE A 298 27.22 -21.09 21.01
N GLU A 299 26.99 -20.49 19.85
CA GLU A 299 28.02 -20.11 18.89
C GLU A 299 28.25 -18.60 18.96
N PHE A 300 29.47 -18.18 19.27
CA PHE A 300 29.85 -16.78 19.17
C PHE A 300 30.19 -16.45 17.71
N ARG A 301 29.51 -15.47 17.14
CA ARG A 301 29.79 -14.94 15.80
C ARG A 301 30.45 -13.56 15.92
N ILE A 302 31.77 -13.54 15.81
CA ILE A 302 32.58 -12.34 16.00
C ILE A 302 32.86 -11.74 14.63
N LYS A 303 32.14 -10.66 14.29
CA LYS A 303 32.31 -9.94 13.03
C LYS A 303 33.43 -8.90 13.15
N THR A 304 34.44 -8.99 12.31
CA THR A 304 35.52 -8.00 12.21
C THR A 304 34.99 -6.76 11.50
N ILE A 305 35.25 -5.59 12.10
CA ILE A 305 34.83 -4.28 11.60
C ILE A 305 35.99 -3.29 11.73
N SER A 306 36.04 -2.31 10.83
CA SER A 306 37.00 -1.21 10.92
C SER A 306 36.58 -0.22 12.01
N ALA A 307 37.48 0.05 12.97
CA ALA A 307 37.26 1.06 14.00
C ALA A 307 37.42 2.50 13.48
N ASP A 308 38.14 2.67 12.37
CA ASP A 308 38.44 3.98 11.78
C ASP A 308 37.29 4.52 10.91
N ASP A 309 36.28 3.68 10.63
CA ASP A 309 35.10 4.00 9.80
C ASP A 309 34.05 4.87 10.53
N VAL A 310 34.52 5.84 11.32
CA VAL A 310 33.68 6.76 12.13
C VAL A 310 33.46 8.13 11.47
N GLY A 311 34.13 8.39 10.35
CA GLY A 311 34.08 9.65 9.61
C GLY A 311 34.84 10.79 10.30
N LYS A 312 35.04 11.91 9.60
CA LYS A 312 35.91 13.03 10.03
C LYS A 312 35.60 13.59 11.44
N HIS A 313 34.34 13.53 11.87
CA HIS A 313 33.88 14.10 13.13
C HIS A 313 33.34 13.03 14.11
N GLY A 314 33.62 11.75 13.88
CA GLY A 314 33.04 10.65 14.67
C GLY A 314 31.54 10.43 14.45
N ARG A 315 30.97 11.02 13.37
CA ARG A 315 29.53 11.00 13.06
C ARG A 315 29.28 10.39 11.68
N ALA A 316 29.43 9.08 11.54
CA ALA A 316 29.10 8.33 10.32
C ALA A 316 27.87 7.44 10.50
N ARG A 317 26.88 7.45 9.59
CA ARG A 317 25.65 6.62 9.68
C ARG A 317 25.94 5.11 9.83
N GLY A 318 27.01 4.64 9.18
CA GLY A 318 27.45 3.23 9.23
C GLY A 318 28.40 2.87 10.37
N GLY A 319 28.77 3.82 11.24
CA GLY A 319 29.66 3.55 12.36
C GLY A 319 29.04 2.60 13.38
N VAL A 320 29.83 1.64 13.88
CA VAL A 320 29.38 0.60 14.82
C VAL A 320 29.65 1.01 16.26
N GLY A 321 28.71 0.71 17.15
CA GLY A 321 28.80 0.99 18.59
C GLY A 321 27.70 1.93 19.10
N TRP A 322 27.54 2.01 20.42
CA TRP A 322 26.64 2.96 21.05
C TRP A 322 27.25 4.37 21.05
N ARG A 323 26.54 5.35 20.52
CA ARG A 323 27.06 6.73 20.42
C ARG A 323 27.02 7.44 21.78
N TYR A 324 28.10 8.16 22.10
CA TYR A 324 28.19 9.00 23.29
C TYR A 324 27.59 10.40 23.04
N GLY A 325 27.12 11.06 24.11
CA GLY A 325 26.60 12.43 24.06
C GLY A 325 25.18 12.56 23.48
N ILE A 326 24.40 11.46 23.42
CA ILE A 326 23.02 11.46 22.96
C ILE A 326 22.12 10.89 24.08
N PRO A 327 21.19 11.68 24.66
CA PRO A 327 20.26 11.17 25.65
C PRO A 327 19.22 10.23 25.02
N TYR A 328 18.57 9.41 25.84
CA TYR A 328 17.49 8.55 25.38
C TYR A 328 16.35 9.36 24.73
N GLU A 329 15.88 8.87 23.58
CA GLU A 329 14.81 9.50 22.80
C GLU A 329 13.41 9.01 23.18
N ASP A 330 13.27 8.24 24.26
CA ASP A 330 12.04 7.53 24.62
C ASP A 330 10.83 8.42 24.90
N ARG A 331 11.09 9.67 25.30
CA ARG A 331 10.09 10.70 25.59
C ARG A 331 9.74 11.56 24.37
N LYS A 332 10.44 11.38 23.24
CA LYS A 332 10.12 12.09 21.99
C LYS A 332 8.83 11.52 21.40
N LYS A 333 7.96 12.42 20.92
CA LYS A 333 6.74 12.03 20.21
C LYS A 333 7.11 11.31 18.90
N ASN A 334 6.32 10.30 18.52
CA ASN A 334 6.50 9.50 17.30
C ASN A 334 7.79 8.64 17.24
N GLN A 335 8.40 8.32 18.39
CA GLN A 335 9.54 7.40 18.40
C GLN A 335 9.08 5.96 18.08
N VAL A 336 9.71 5.33 17.09
CA VAL A 336 9.40 3.94 16.70
C VAL A 336 10.05 2.97 17.70
N LYS A 337 9.22 2.22 18.43
CA LYS A 337 9.63 1.19 19.42
C LYS A 337 9.27 -0.24 18.97
N ILE A 338 8.92 -0.39 17.70
CA ILE A 338 8.48 -1.64 17.07
C ILE A 338 9.57 -2.08 16.08
N PRO A 339 9.85 -3.38 15.91
CA PRO A 339 10.80 -3.85 14.90
C PRO A 339 10.45 -3.32 13.51
N THR A 340 11.41 -2.67 12.85
CA THR A 340 11.23 -2.08 11.51
C THR A 340 11.66 -3.03 10.37
N ARG A 341 12.32 -4.14 10.72
CA ARG A 341 12.81 -5.16 9.79
C ARG A 341 12.67 -6.54 10.44
N ILE A 342 12.14 -7.49 9.69
CA ILE A 342 12.02 -8.90 10.04
C ILE A 342 12.78 -9.65 8.93
N ASP A 343 13.94 -10.19 9.29
CA ASP A 343 14.85 -10.91 8.39
C ASP A 343 14.71 -12.42 8.51
#